data_AF-A0A174RXS1-F1
#
_entry.id   AF-A0A174RXS1-F1
#
_cell.length_a   1.000
_cell.length_b   1.000
_cell.length_c   1.000
_cell.angle_alpha   90.00
_cell.angle_beta   90.00
_cell.angle_gamma   90.00
#
_symmetry.space_group_name_H-M   'P 1'
#
loop_
_entity.id
_entity.type
_entity.pdbx_description
1 polymer ?
#
loop_
_entity_poly.entity_id
_entity_poly.type
_entity_poly.pdbx_seq_one_letter_code
_entity_poly.pdbx_strand_id
1 'polypeptide(L)' 'MKVKIVCERDNETKEVDLPMNEEALLKIQGSVLDRDRLGYITGAQVKYYDGNGKEIENIFILNRQLQK' A
#
# COMPACT_ATOMS: atom_id res chain seq x y z
N MET A 1 -0.32 6.42 -11.82
CA MET A 1 1.04 6.18 -11.31
C MET A 1 1.09 4.82 -10.68
N LYS A 2 1.99 3.94 -11.14
CA LYS A 2 2.19 2.62 -10.55
C LYS A 2 2.90 2.72 -9.21
N VAL A 3 2.35 2.05 -8.21
CA VAL A 3 2.91 1.94 -6.87
C VAL A 3 2.95 0.48 -6.45
N LYS A 4 4.09 0.07 -5.90
CA LYS A 4 4.34 -1.25 -5.37
C LYS A 4 4.18 -1.22 -3.85
N ILE A 5 3.24 -1.99 -3.33
CA ILE A 5 2.99 -2.18 -1.90
C ILE A 5 3.70 -3.46 -1.49
N VAL A 6 4.58 -3.39 -0.49
CA VAL A 6 5.45 -4.50 -0.08
C VAL A 6 5.32 -4.73 1.41
N CYS A 7 5.01 -5.97 1.80
CA CYS A 7 5.11 -6.42 3.18
C CYS A 7 6.58 -6.74 3.50
N GLU A 8 7.18 -6.08 4.48
CA GLU A 8 8.60 -6.34 4.83
C GLU A 8 8.83 -7.71 5.49
N ARG A 9 7.76 -8.34 6.01
CA ARG A 9 7.86 -9.64 6.70
C ARG A 9 8.14 -10.80 5.75
N ASP A 10 7.46 -10.84 4.61
CA ASP A 10 7.46 -11.97 3.68
C ASP A 10 7.71 -11.55 2.23
N ASN A 11 7.95 -10.26 1.99
CA ASN A 11 8.09 -9.66 0.66
C ASN A 11 6.85 -9.84 -0.24
N GLU A 12 5.69 -10.17 0.32
CA GLU A 12 4.44 -10.17 -0.44
C GLU A 12 4.25 -8.78 -1.04
N THR A 13 3.95 -8.77 -2.34
CA THR A 13 3.91 -7.56 -3.13
C THR A 13 2.58 -7.46 -3.85
N LYS A 14 1.99 -6.26 -3.85
CA LYS A 14 0.90 -5.90 -4.77
C LYS A 14 1.21 -4.61 -5.49
N GLU A 15 0.82 -4.56 -6.75
CA GLU A 15 0.91 -3.34 -7.56
C GLU A 15 -0.47 -2.71 -7.72
N VAL A 16 -0.50 -1.39 -7.57
CA VAL A 16 -1.73 -0.59 -7.73
C VAL A 16 -1.45 0.61 -8.60
N ASP A 17 -2.47 1.04 -9.34
CA ASP A 17 -2.43 2.28 -10.10
C ASP A 17 -3.16 3.38 -9.32
N LEU A 18 -2.43 4.44 -8.94
CA LEU A 18 -2.98 5.65 -8.32
C LEU A 18 -3.26 6.74 -9.38
N PRO A 19 -4.27 7.60 -9.17
CA PRO A 19 -5.18 7.58 -8.04
C PRO A 19 -6.21 6.44 -8.15
N MET A 20 -6.67 5.95 -7.00
CA MET A 20 -7.74 4.97 -6.90
C MET A 20 -8.65 5.26 -5.70
N ASN A 21 -9.80 4.59 -5.63
CA ASN A 21 -10.70 4.67 -4.49
C ASN A 21 -9.97 4.33 -3.17
N GLU A 22 -10.14 5.16 -2.15
CA GLU A 22 -9.40 5.06 -0.89
C GLU A 22 -9.76 3.79 -0.09
N GLU A 23 -11.03 3.36 -0.10
CA GLU A 23 -11.44 2.10 0.53
C GLU A 23 -10.84 0.88 -0.17
N ALA A 24 -10.74 0.92 -1.50
CA ALA A 24 -10.09 -0.13 -2.28
C ALA A 24 -8.59 -0.18 -1.96
N LEU A 25 -7.92 0.98 -1.85
CA LEU A 25 -6.51 1.06 -1.46
C LEU A 25 -6.27 0.49 -0.06
N LEU A 26 -7.14 0.82 0.90
CA LEU A 26 -7.10 0.27 2.26
C LEU A 26 -7.28 -1.26 2.27
N LYS A 27 -8.22 -1.79 1.48
CA LYS A 27 -8.41 -3.24 1.33
C LYS A 27 -7.19 -3.93 0.75
N ILE A 28 -6.52 -3.32 -0.23
CA ILE A 28 -5.30 -3.89 -0.83
C ILE A 28 -4.17 -3.89 0.20
N GLN A 29 -3.95 -2.77 0.89
CA GLN A 29 -2.97 -2.68 1.97
C GLN A 29 -3.24 -3.75 3.04
N GLY A 30 -4.49 -3.89 3.47
CA GLY A 30 -4.92 -4.94 4.40
C GLY A 30 -4.64 -6.35 3.88
N SER A 31 -4.87 -6.61 2.59
CA SER A 31 -4.61 -7.93 1.99
C SER A 31 -3.11 -8.27 1.86
N VAL A 32 -2.23 -7.26 1.77
CA VAL A 32 -0.78 -7.45 1.80
C VAL A 32 -0.31 -7.74 3.23
N LEU A 33 -1.04 -7.22 4.22
CA LEU A 33 -0.73 -7.31 5.65
C LEU A 33 -1.28 -8.54 6.34
N ASP A 34 -2.44 -9.01 5.90
CA ASP A 34 -3.24 -9.96 6.65
C ASP A 34 -3.98 -10.90 5.71
N ARG A 35 -3.78 -12.19 5.93
CA ARG A 35 -4.52 -13.26 5.26
C ARG A 35 -5.65 -13.82 6.09
N ASP A 36 -5.86 -13.49 7.38
CA ASP A 36 -7.00 -14.08 8.12
C ASP A 36 -7.35 -13.47 9.50
N ARG A 37 -6.75 -12.38 9.99
CA ARG A 37 -7.00 -11.89 11.35
C ARG A 37 -7.13 -10.37 11.48
N LEU A 38 -8.39 -9.92 11.38
CA LEU A 38 -8.94 -8.76 12.09
C LEU A 38 -8.26 -8.57 13.46
N GLY A 39 -7.26 -7.70 13.52
CA GLY A 39 -6.50 -7.51 14.75
C GLY A 39 -5.24 -6.70 14.53
N TYR A 40 -5.41 -5.37 14.47
CA TYR A 40 -4.38 -4.37 14.74
C TYR A 40 -3.04 -4.56 13.99
N ILE A 41 -2.88 -3.76 12.94
CA ILE A 41 -1.62 -3.51 12.22
C ILE A 41 -0.67 -2.73 13.15
N THR A 42 -0.26 -3.36 14.25
CA THR A 42 0.80 -2.88 15.13
C THR A 42 1.98 -3.81 14.91
N GLY A 43 2.74 -3.57 13.82
CA GLY A 43 4.06 -4.18 13.66
C GLY A 43 4.38 -4.82 12.31
N ALA A 44 3.43 -4.99 11.40
CA ALA A 44 3.77 -5.37 10.03
C ALA A 44 4.11 -4.10 9.24
N GLN A 45 5.40 -3.90 8.95
CA GLN A 45 5.88 -2.75 8.21
C GLN A 45 5.53 -2.94 6.72
N VAL A 46 4.65 -2.10 6.20
CA VAL A 46 4.38 -2.01 4.76
C VAL A 46 5.19 -0.84 4.21
N LYS A 47 5.98 -1.10 3.18
CA LYS A 47 6.64 -0.07 2.39
C LYS A 47 5.96 0.09 1.05
N TYR A 48 6.06 1.30 0.52
CA TYR A 48 5.48 1.66 -0.76
C TYR A 48 6.58 2.19 -1.64
N TYR A 49 6.60 1.80 -2.91
CA TYR A 49 7.59 2.26 -3.87
C TYR A 49 6.92 2.72 -5.15
N ASP A 50 7.38 3.81 -5.73
CA ASP A 50 6.94 4.20 -7.07
C ASP A 50 7.53 3.31 -8.17
N GLY A 51 7.13 3.55 -9.42
CA GLY A 51 7.64 2.84 -10.59
C GLY A 51 9.16 2.99 -10.83
N ASN A 52 9.83 3.93 -10.14
CA ASN A 52 11.29 4.09 -10.19
C ASN A 52 11.99 3.44 -8.99
N GLY A 53 11.25 2.78 -8.10
CA GLY A 53 11.78 2.17 -6.88
C GLY A 53 12.03 3.17 -5.75
N LYS A 54 11.52 4.41 -5.85
CA LYS A 54 11.63 5.39 -4.77
C LYS A 54 10.57 5.12 -3.71
N GLU A 55 11.00 5.08 -2.45
CA GLU A 55 10.09 4.89 -1.31
C GLU A 55 9.10 6.06 -1.18
N ILE A 56 7.84 5.73 -0.93
CA ILE A 56 6.75 6.66 -0.68
C ILE A 56 6.37 6.51 0.80
N GLU A 57 6.55 7.57 1.58
CA GLU A 57 6.25 7.54 3.02
C GLU A 57 4.75 7.35 3.31
N ASN A 58 3.88 7.98 2.51
CA ASN A 58 2.43 7.90 2.72
C ASN A 58 1.66 7.79 1.39
N ILE A 59 1.27 6.57 1.07
CA ILE A 59 0.51 6.26 -0.16
C ILE A 59 -0.88 6.93 -0.19
N PHE A 60 -1.52 7.17 0.96
CA PHE A 60 -2.85 7.79 1.03
C PHE A 60 -2.80 9.29 0.73
N ILE A 61 -1.78 9.99 1.24
CA ILE A 61 -1.56 11.41 0.90
C ILE A 61 -1.29 11.54 -0.60
N LEU A 62 -0.41 10.70 -1.16
CA LEU A 62 -0.12 10.69 -2.60
C LEU A 62 -1.39 10.39 -3.42
N ASN A 63 -2.18 9.40 -3.02
CA ASN A 63 -3.44 9.05 -3.67
C ASN A 63 -4.39 10.25 -3.75
N ARG A 64 -4.59 10.97 -2.64
CA ARG A 64 -5.44 12.18 -2.61
C ARG A 64 -4.87 13.33 -3.43
N GLN A 65 -3.55 13.51 -3.46
CA GLN A 65 -2.90 14.54 -4.28
C GLN A 65 -3.09 14.30 -5.78
N LEU A 66 -3.13 13.03 -6.20
CA LEU A 66 -3.30 12.62 -7.60
C LEU A 66 -4.77 12.60 -8.07
N GLN A 67 -5.74 12.64 -7.17
CA GLN A 67 -7.18 12.70 -7.49
C GLN A 67 -7.67 14.08 -7.95
N LYS A 68 -6.77 15.06 -8.03
CA LYS A 68 -7.09 16.43 -8.47
C LYS A 68 -7.41 16.51 -9.96
#